data_AF-A0A6P0KY45-F1
#
_entry.id   AF-A0A6P0KY45-F1
#
_cell.length_a   1.000
_cell.length_b   1.000
_cell.length_c   1.000
_cell.angle_alpha   90.00
_cell.angle_beta   90.00
_cell.angle_gamma   90.00
#
_symmetry.space_group_name_H-M   'P 1'
#
loop_
_entity.id
_entity.type
_entity.pdbx_description
1 polymer ?
#
loop_
_entity_poly.entity_id
_entity_poly.type
_entity_poly.pdbx_seq_one_letter_code
_entity_poly.pdbx_strand_id
1 'polypeptide(L)'
;MTVFAVHFSALFICQNPIYAGIVALALLLPQYKVSTIVHNQAHVAMFRGNIPNLILNIFLYLESGMMVSQFHLQHNCGYHCFYKDPEKDPSTLVKADGATMGRLEYVIHDIFVYTFDTIKIGKSYPHLLLQYYQKSVLNIILVATLLLFNPINGLILLLTSILIIRRIFIAFAYDYHVNIHSESDDYAASNSNTNPILNLFIFNG
;
A
#
# COMPACT_ATOMS: atom_id res chain seq x y z
N MET A 1 -9.60 -2.61 -13.58
CA MET A 1 -11.07 -2.69 -13.38
C MET A 1 -11.59 -4.13 -13.35
N THR A 2 -11.07 -5.07 -14.14
CA THR A 2 -11.52 -6.48 -14.13
C THR A 2 -11.37 -7.18 -12.77
N VAL A 3 -10.25 -6.95 -12.08
CA VAL A 3 -9.99 -7.52 -10.73
C VAL A 3 -11.06 -7.12 -9.73
N PHE A 4 -11.29 -5.80 -9.61
CA PHE A 4 -12.33 -5.24 -8.75
C PHE A 4 -13.72 -5.77 -9.10
N ALA A 5 -14.07 -5.88 -10.38
CA ALA A 5 -15.38 -6.41 -10.78
C ALA A 5 -15.58 -7.86 -10.30
N VAL A 6 -14.60 -8.74 -10.52
CA VAL A 6 -14.66 -10.14 -10.05
C VAL A 6 -14.72 -10.20 -8.52
N HIS A 7 -13.86 -9.44 -7.85
CA HIS A 7 -13.80 -9.39 -6.39
C HIS A 7 -15.12 -8.91 -5.78
N PHE A 8 -15.64 -7.79 -6.27
CA PHE A 8 -16.88 -7.20 -5.81
C PHE A 8 -18.07 -8.10 -6.13
N SER A 9 -18.16 -8.68 -7.32
CA SER A 9 -19.23 -9.64 -7.65
C SER A 9 -19.20 -10.88 -6.75
N ALA A 10 -18.02 -11.41 -6.44
CA ALA A 10 -17.88 -12.56 -5.53
C ALA A 10 -18.43 -12.26 -4.12
N LEU A 11 -18.31 -11.02 -3.64
CA LEU A 11 -18.88 -10.60 -2.35
C LEU A 11 -20.39 -10.86 -2.26
N PHE A 12 -21.14 -10.68 -3.36
CA PHE A 12 -22.59 -10.82 -3.39
C PHE A 12 -23.06 -12.19 -3.89
N ILE A 13 -22.30 -12.85 -4.76
CA ILE A 13 -22.74 -14.05 -5.47
C ILE A 13 -22.25 -15.34 -4.79
N CYS A 14 -21.09 -15.32 -4.13
CA CYS A 14 -20.56 -16.52 -3.48
C CYS A 14 -21.41 -16.89 -2.26
N GLN A 15 -22.15 -18.00 -2.36
CA GLN A 15 -22.92 -18.53 -1.23
C GLN A 15 -22.09 -19.49 -0.35
N ASN A 16 -21.03 -20.08 -0.91
CA ASN A 16 -20.15 -20.99 -0.20
C ASN A 16 -18.84 -20.28 0.19
N PRO A 17 -18.48 -20.22 1.48
CA PRO A 17 -17.25 -19.60 1.96
C PRO A 17 -15.97 -20.20 1.35
N ILE A 18 -15.97 -21.49 0.99
CA ILE A 18 -14.83 -22.15 0.35
C ILE A 18 -14.59 -21.54 -1.04
N TYR A 19 -15.65 -21.32 -1.82
CA TYR A 19 -15.50 -20.67 -3.13
C TYR A 19 -15.05 -19.21 -2.99
N ALA A 20 -15.54 -18.50 -1.97
CA ALA A 20 -15.03 -17.16 -1.64
C ALA A 20 -13.52 -17.20 -1.33
N GLY A 21 -13.06 -18.20 -0.56
CA GLY A 21 -11.64 -18.39 -0.27
C GLY A 21 -10.80 -18.69 -1.50
N ILE A 22 -11.29 -19.55 -2.41
CA ILE A 22 -10.61 -19.84 -3.68
C ILE A 22 -10.49 -18.58 -4.54
N VAL A 23 -11.56 -17.79 -4.63
CA VAL A 23 -11.54 -16.51 -5.36
C VAL A 23 -10.55 -15.53 -4.72
N ALA A 24 -10.56 -15.38 -3.39
CA ALA A 24 -9.62 -14.51 -2.67
C ALA A 24 -8.16 -14.87 -3.01
N LEU A 25 -7.82 -16.17 -2.93
CA LEU A 25 -6.48 -16.66 -3.26
C LEU A 25 -6.09 -16.42 -4.72
N ALA A 26 -7.01 -16.68 -5.65
CA ALA A 26 -6.77 -16.47 -7.08
C ALA A 26 -6.54 -14.99 -7.43
N LEU A 27 -7.13 -14.07 -6.66
CA LEU A 27 -7.02 -12.64 -6.87
C LEU A 27 -5.78 -12.00 -6.22
N LEU A 28 -5.01 -12.72 -5.39
CA LEU A 28 -3.86 -12.12 -4.69
C LEU A 28 -2.81 -11.53 -5.66
N LEU A 29 -2.43 -12.27 -6.69
CA LEU A 29 -1.45 -11.80 -7.68
C LEU A 29 -1.92 -10.55 -8.44
N PRO A 30 -3.13 -10.51 -9.04
CA PRO A 30 -3.60 -9.31 -9.69
C PRO A 30 -3.84 -8.14 -8.72
N GLN A 31 -4.24 -8.40 -7.46
CA GLN A 31 -4.38 -7.36 -6.43
C GLN A 31 -3.03 -6.76 -6.03
N TYR A 32 -1.96 -7.56 -6.01
CA TYR A 32 -0.61 -7.03 -5.80
C TYR A 32 -0.24 -6.01 -6.88
N LYS A 33 -0.62 -6.19 -8.16
CA LYS A 33 -0.39 -5.15 -9.18
C LYS A 33 -1.17 -3.86 -8.91
N VAL A 34 -2.30 -3.92 -8.21
CA VAL A 34 -3.02 -2.72 -7.78
C VAL A 34 -2.19 -1.92 -6.78
N SER A 35 -1.37 -2.60 -5.96
CA SER A 35 -0.51 -1.95 -4.97
C SER A 35 0.58 -1.07 -5.63
N THR A 36 1.12 -1.45 -6.79
CA THR A 36 2.05 -0.60 -7.54
C THR A 36 1.35 0.59 -8.21
N ILE A 37 0.08 0.41 -8.63
CA ILE A 37 -0.73 1.54 -9.10
C ILE A 37 -0.98 2.55 -7.97
N VAL A 38 -1.20 2.10 -6.73
CA VAL A 38 -1.33 2.99 -5.55
C VAL A 38 -0.06 3.83 -5.38
N HIS A 39 1.11 3.20 -5.46
CA HIS A 39 2.39 3.86 -5.33
C HIS A 39 2.57 4.94 -6.42
N ASN A 40 2.34 4.60 -7.69
CA ASN A 40 2.41 5.57 -8.78
C ASN A 40 1.38 6.70 -8.65
N GLN A 41 0.15 6.37 -8.25
CA GLN A 41 -0.94 7.33 -8.02
C GLN A 41 -0.62 8.31 -6.89
N ALA A 42 0.23 7.92 -5.92
CA ALA A 42 0.70 8.79 -4.84
C ALA A 42 1.75 9.81 -5.30
N HIS A 43 2.52 9.47 -6.33
CA HIS A 43 3.46 10.38 -6.99
C HIS A 43 2.75 11.33 -7.95
N VAL A 44 1.96 10.77 -8.87
CA VAL A 44 1.28 11.52 -9.91
C VAL A 44 -0.14 11.01 -10.07
N ALA A 45 -1.11 11.90 -9.89
CA ALA A 45 -2.51 11.57 -10.08
C ALA A 45 -2.80 11.19 -11.54
N MET A 46 -3.44 10.05 -11.74
CA MET A 46 -3.80 9.51 -13.07
C MET A 46 -4.73 10.43 -13.86
N PHE A 47 -5.60 11.16 -13.17
CA PHE A 47 -6.52 12.11 -13.81
C PHE A 47 -6.22 13.55 -13.40
N ARG A 48 -6.61 14.52 -14.23
CA ARG A 48 -6.53 15.95 -13.86
C ARG A 48 -7.60 16.37 -12.84
N GLY A 49 -8.73 15.65 -12.78
CA GLY A 49 -9.87 16.00 -11.93
C GLY A 49 -9.85 15.31 -10.56
N ASN A 50 -10.31 16.00 -9.52
CA ASN A 50 -10.32 15.45 -8.14
C ASN A 50 -11.30 14.28 -7.96
N ILE A 51 -12.48 14.35 -8.59
CA ILE A 51 -13.51 13.30 -8.46
C ILE A 51 -13.08 11.95 -9.07
N PRO A 52 -12.59 11.88 -10.33
CA PRO A 52 -12.15 10.60 -10.88
C PRO A 52 -10.97 10.00 -10.10
N ASN A 53 -10.05 10.83 -9.59
CA ASN A 53 -8.99 10.34 -8.70
C ASN A 53 -9.54 9.85 -7.35
N LEU A 54 -10.53 10.51 -6.77
CA LEU A 54 -11.17 10.05 -5.54
C LEU A 54 -11.81 8.66 -5.74
N ILE A 55 -12.56 8.49 -6.82
CA ILE A 55 -13.19 7.21 -7.16
C ILE A 55 -12.12 6.13 -7.37
N LEU A 56 -11.07 6.44 -8.13
CA LEU A 56 -9.95 5.51 -8.31
C LEU A 56 -9.31 5.14 -6.98
N ASN A 57 -9.01 6.11 -6.11
CA ASN A 57 -8.38 5.87 -4.82
C ASN A 57 -9.22 4.96 -3.91
N ILE A 58 -10.55 5.02 -3.99
CA ILE A 58 -11.44 4.10 -3.28
C ILE A 58 -11.27 2.67 -3.79
N PHE A 59 -11.28 2.46 -5.11
CA PHE A 59 -11.05 1.14 -5.70
C PHE A 59 -9.67 0.59 -5.34
N LEU A 60 -8.64 1.43 -5.45
CA LEU A 60 -7.28 1.06 -5.10
C LEU A 60 -7.18 0.63 -3.63
N TYR A 61 -7.84 1.35 -2.72
CA TYR A 61 -7.87 0.99 -1.31
C TYR A 61 -8.61 -0.32 -1.04
N LEU A 62 -9.79 -0.53 -1.62
CA LEU A 62 -10.56 -1.75 -1.41
C LEU A 62 -9.84 -3.00 -1.92
N GLU A 63 -8.99 -2.87 -2.96
CA GLU A 63 -8.24 -3.99 -3.53
C GLU A 63 -6.89 -4.25 -2.86
N SER A 64 -6.26 -3.24 -2.28
CA SER A 64 -4.88 -3.35 -1.78
C SER A 64 -4.71 -3.08 -0.28
N GLY A 65 -5.68 -2.43 0.34
CA GLY A 65 -5.57 -1.92 1.71
C GLY A 65 -4.69 -0.69 1.85
N MET A 66 -4.09 -0.20 0.77
CA MET A 66 -3.15 0.91 0.79
C MET A 66 -3.83 2.21 0.37
N MET A 67 -3.46 3.31 1.04
CA MET A 67 -4.04 4.62 0.78
C MET A 67 -3.02 5.52 0.09
N VAL A 68 -3.42 6.08 -1.06
CA VAL A 68 -2.66 7.09 -1.81
C VAL A 68 -2.28 8.28 -0.92
N SER A 69 -3.21 8.77 -0.09
CA SER A 69 -2.94 9.88 0.84
C SER A 69 -1.92 9.54 1.93
N GLN A 70 -1.88 8.27 2.36
CA GLN A 70 -0.90 7.81 3.34
C GLN A 70 0.49 7.69 2.70
N PHE A 71 0.57 7.07 1.52
CA PHE A 71 1.80 7.00 0.74
C PHE A 71 2.34 8.40 0.46
N HIS A 72 1.51 9.34 0.03
CA HIS A 72 1.97 10.69 -0.26
C HIS A 72 2.66 11.36 0.95
N LEU A 73 2.12 11.18 2.16
CA LEU A 73 2.74 11.69 3.39
C LEU A 73 4.01 10.92 3.78
N GLN A 74 3.92 9.60 3.89
CA GLN A 74 5.00 8.80 4.46
C GLN A 74 6.13 8.60 3.45
N HIS A 75 5.78 8.29 2.20
CA HIS A 75 6.73 7.97 1.15
C HIS A 75 7.31 9.23 0.49
N ASN A 76 6.48 10.19 0.06
CA ASN A 76 6.99 11.35 -0.68
C ASN A 76 7.56 12.42 0.25
N CYS A 77 6.83 12.78 1.31
CA CYS A 77 7.26 13.81 2.25
C CYS A 77 8.18 13.29 3.37
N GLY A 78 8.31 11.96 3.50
CA GLY A 78 9.16 11.31 4.49
C GLY A 78 10.31 10.58 3.84
N TYR A 79 10.08 9.34 3.42
CA TYR A 79 11.09 8.43 2.87
C TYR A 79 11.95 9.10 1.78
N HIS A 80 11.35 9.61 0.71
CA HIS A 80 12.10 10.24 -0.38
C HIS A 80 12.91 11.47 0.02
N CYS A 81 12.53 12.16 1.08
CA CYS A 81 13.29 13.30 1.60
C CYS A 81 14.53 12.87 2.41
N PHE A 82 14.50 11.67 2.99
CA PHE A 82 15.46 11.27 4.03
C PHE A 82 16.10 9.89 3.86
N TYR A 83 15.80 9.13 2.80
CA TYR A 83 16.27 7.74 2.62
C TYR A 83 17.82 7.57 2.61
N LYS A 84 18.60 8.65 2.46
CA LYS A 84 20.07 8.63 2.58
C LYS A 84 20.57 8.78 4.02
N ASP A 85 19.71 9.20 4.93
CA ASP A 85 20.00 9.45 6.34
C ASP A 85 19.11 8.53 7.20
N PRO A 86 19.62 7.35 7.59
CA PRO A 86 18.85 6.35 8.33
C PRO A 86 18.24 6.86 9.65
N GLU A 87 18.81 7.91 10.26
CA GLU A 87 18.27 8.50 11.50
C GLU A 87 17.01 9.33 11.27
N LYS A 88 16.84 9.85 10.04
CA LYS A 88 15.71 10.69 9.64
C LYS A 88 14.69 9.94 8.79
N ASP A 89 15.08 8.81 8.21
CA ASP A 89 14.22 8.01 7.35
C ASP A 89 13.11 7.29 8.16
N PRO A 90 11.81 7.63 7.98
CA PRO A 90 10.70 6.96 8.66
C PRO A 90 10.47 5.51 8.19
N SER A 91 11.14 5.08 7.13
CA SER A 91 11.09 3.73 6.58
C SER A 91 12.45 3.03 6.64
N THR A 92 13.37 3.53 7.49
CA THR A 92 14.71 2.96 7.66
C THR A 92 14.67 1.46 7.98
N LEU A 93 15.59 0.72 7.34
CA LEU A 93 15.87 -0.67 7.69
C LEU A 93 17.00 -0.79 8.72
N VAL A 94 17.65 0.31 9.08
CA VAL A 94 18.77 0.34 10.01
C VAL A 94 18.24 0.54 11.42
N LYS A 95 18.60 -0.38 12.32
CA LYS A 95 18.27 -0.29 13.74
C LYS A 95 19.15 0.74 14.44
N ALA A 96 18.78 1.10 15.67
CA ALA A 96 19.57 2.00 16.51
C ALA A 96 20.99 1.51 16.82
N ASP A 97 21.25 0.19 16.77
CA ASP A 97 22.58 -0.42 16.91
C ASP A 97 23.39 -0.44 15.60
N GLY A 98 22.84 0.10 14.51
CA GLY A 98 23.45 0.14 13.18
C GLY A 98 23.27 -1.14 12.36
N ALA A 99 22.69 -2.20 12.91
CA ALA A 99 22.43 -3.42 12.14
C ALA A 99 21.13 -3.31 11.32
N THR A 100 21.10 -3.98 10.17
CA THR A 100 19.93 -4.05 9.29
C THR A 100 18.87 -5.00 9.86
N MET A 101 17.60 -4.58 9.87
CA MET A 101 16.46 -5.43 10.20
C MET A 101 16.34 -6.59 9.20
N GLY A 102 15.88 -7.75 9.66
CA GLY A 102 15.46 -8.81 8.73
C GLY A 102 14.13 -8.50 8.05
N ARG A 103 13.79 -9.18 6.95
CA ARG A 103 12.53 -8.95 6.22
C ARG A 103 11.28 -9.07 7.09
N LEU A 104 11.20 -10.14 7.89
CA LEU A 104 10.04 -10.36 8.75
C LEU A 104 9.93 -9.27 9.83
N GLU A 105 11.07 -8.87 10.39
CA GLU A 105 11.16 -7.76 11.35
C GLU A 105 10.68 -6.46 10.72
N TYR A 106 11.11 -6.14 9.50
CA TYR A 106 10.65 -4.96 8.77
C TYR A 106 9.14 -4.96 8.51
N VAL A 107 8.59 -6.11 8.07
CA VAL A 107 7.13 -6.24 7.85
C VAL A 107 6.37 -6.02 9.15
N ILE A 108 6.86 -6.53 10.27
CA ILE A 108 6.25 -6.34 11.59
C ILE A 108 6.38 -4.89 12.04
N HIS A 109 7.55 -4.28 11.87
CA HIS A 109 7.81 -2.89 12.19
C HIS A 109 6.83 -1.95 11.46
N ASP A 110 6.61 -2.16 10.16
CA ASP A 110 5.64 -1.39 9.37
C ASP A 110 4.23 -1.40 9.97
N ILE A 111 3.76 -2.55 10.49
CA ILE A 111 2.42 -2.68 11.09
C ILE A 111 2.16 -1.59 12.11
N PHE A 112 3.15 -1.32 12.95
CA PHE A 112 3.02 -0.43 14.09
C PHE A 112 3.44 1.00 13.77
N VAL A 113 4.51 1.16 12.99
CA VAL A 113 5.22 2.44 12.88
C VAL A 113 4.71 3.26 11.69
N TYR A 114 4.32 2.63 10.60
CA TYR A 114 4.01 3.33 9.35
C TYR A 114 2.91 4.39 9.50
N THR A 115 1.80 4.03 10.17
CA THR A 115 0.70 4.97 10.44
C THR A 115 1.09 6.06 11.43
N PHE A 116 1.88 5.72 12.45
CA PHE A 116 2.36 6.69 13.42
C PHE A 116 3.26 7.74 12.74
N ASP A 117 4.20 7.30 11.92
CA ASP A 117 5.10 8.19 11.19
C ASP A 117 4.37 9.01 10.14
N THR A 118 3.38 8.44 9.45
CA THR A 118 2.49 9.21 8.56
C THR A 118 1.90 10.42 9.29
N ILE A 119 1.37 10.22 10.50
CA ILE A 119 0.77 11.30 11.29
C ILE A 119 1.85 12.28 11.77
N LYS A 120 3.00 11.77 12.22
CA LYS A 120 4.13 12.59 12.68
C LYS A 120 4.64 13.52 11.57
N ILE A 121 4.88 12.99 10.37
CA ILE A 121 5.27 13.75 9.18
C ILE A 121 4.16 14.73 8.79
N GLY A 122 2.92 14.26 8.79
CA GLY A 122 1.75 15.07 8.45
C GLY A 122 1.52 16.29 9.34
N LYS A 123 2.07 16.34 10.56
CA LYS A 123 2.03 17.55 11.39
C LYS A 123 2.75 18.74 10.74
N SER A 124 3.77 18.48 9.93
CA SER A 124 4.46 19.49 9.12
C SER A 124 3.69 19.85 7.84
N TYR A 125 2.67 19.06 7.47
CA TYR A 125 1.83 19.25 6.28
C TYR A 125 0.33 19.18 6.64
N PRO A 126 -0.22 20.14 7.39
CA PRO A 126 -1.58 20.03 7.95
C PRO A 126 -2.68 19.78 6.91
N HIS A 127 -2.53 20.33 5.71
CA HIS A 127 -3.48 20.13 4.61
C HIS A 127 -3.48 18.70 4.06
N LEU A 128 -2.31 18.05 3.97
CA LEU A 128 -2.18 16.65 3.56
C LEU A 128 -2.66 15.71 4.68
N LEU A 129 -2.37 16.05 5.93
CA LEU A 129 -2.83 15.29 7.09
C LEU A 129 -4.35 15.30 7.21
N LEU A 130 -5.00 16.44 6.98
CA LEU A 130 -6.46 16.52 6.92
C LEU A 130 -7.03 15.64 5.81
N GLN A 131 -6.44 15.67 4.62
CA GLN A 131 -6.85 14.80 3.51
C GLN A 131 -6.68 13.32 3.88
N TYR A 132 -5.56 12.96 4.49
CA TYR A 132 -5.34 11.61 5.01
C TYR A 132 -6.49 11.18 5.93
N TYR A 133 -6.81 11.96 6.97
CA TYR A 133 -7.90 11.62 7.89
C TYR A 133 -9.26 11.51 7.19
N GLN A 134 -9.61 12.45 6.30
CA GLN A 134 -10.87 12.40 5.56
C GLN A 134 -10.98 11.12 4.72
N LYS A 135 -9.90 10.74 4.02
CA LYS A 135 -9.88 9.52 3.22
C LYS A 135 -9.86 8.26 4.08
N SER A 136 -9.15 8.26 5.21
CA SER A 136 -9.17 7.16 6.18
C SER A 136 -10.57 6.91 6.70
N VAL A 137 -11.28 7.96 7.15
CA VAL A 137 -12.65 7.83 7.66
C VAL A 137 -13.58 7.31 6.57
N LEU A 138 -13.53 7.86 5.36
CA LEU A 138 -14.33 7.39 4.24
C LEU A 138 -14.08 5.91 3.95
N ASN A 139 -12.83 5.51 3.86
CA ASN A 139 -12.41 4.14 3.57
C ASN A 139 -12.82 3.16 4.67
N ILE A 140 -12.71 3.55 5.95
CA ILE A 140 -13.17 2.76 7.10
C ILE A 140 -14.69 2.57 7.04
N ILE A 141 -15.45 3.63 6.76
CA ILE A 141 -16.90 3.54 6.61
C ILE A 141 -17.26 2.57 5.49
N LEU A 142 -16.64 2.68 4.31
CA LEU A 142 -16.92 1.80 3.18
C LEU A 142 -16.63 0.32 3.51
N VAL A 143 -15.47 0.03 4.11
CA VAL A 143 -15.13 -1.35 4.53
C VAL A 143 -16.09 -1.85 5.59
N ALA A 144 -16.42 -1.04 6.59
CA ALA A 144 -17.37 -1.42 7.64
C ALA A 144 -18.76 -1.69 7.06
N THR A 145 -19.25 -0.86 6.14
CA THR A 145 -20.53 -1.08 5.46
C THR A 145 -20.54 -2.41 4.69
N LEU A 146 -19.48 -2.71 3.93
CA LEU A 146 -19.39 -3.97 3.18
C LEU A 146 -19.28 -5.20 4.11
N LEU A 147 -18.53 -5.08 5.21
CA LEU A 147 -18.44 -6.13 6.23
C LEU A 147 -19.79 -6.35 6.93
N LEU A 148 -20.53 -5.30 7.26
CA LEU A 148 -21.85 -5.44 7.89
C LEU A 148 -22.89 -5.99 6.91
N PHE A 149 -22.75 -5.69 5.62
CA PHE A 149 -23.65 -6.19 4.59
C PHE A 149 -23.51 -7.70 4.35
N ASN A 150 -22.28 -8.21 4.22
CA ASN A 150 -22.01 -9.64 4.11
C ASN A 150 -20.75 -10.01 4.93
N PRO A 151 -20.90 -10.33 6.23
CA PRO A 151 -19.77 -10.51 7.13
C PRO A 151 -18.79 -11.61 6.71
N ILE A 152 -19.31 -12.77 6.31
CA ILE A 152 -18.45 -13.91 5.99
C ILE A 152 -17.63 -13.62 4.73
N ASN A 153 -18.30 -13.22 3.64
CA ASN A 153 -17.59 -12.92 2.40
C ASN A 153 -16.73 -11.66 2.54
N GLY A 154 -17.18 -10.66 3.30
CA GLY A 154 -16.41 -9.45 3.57
C GLY A 154 -15.13 -9.75 4.35
N LEU A 155 -15.15 -10.67 5.31
CA LEU A 155 -13.95 -11.10 6.01
C LEU A 155 -12.97 -11.83 5.07
N ILE A 156 -13.49 -12.76 4.26
CA ILE A 156 -12.68 -13.63 3.40
C ILE A 156 -12.12 -12.88 2.18
N LEU A 157 -12.97 -12.16 1.46
CA LEU A 157 -12.61 -11.50 0.20
C LEU A 157 -11.99 -10.12 0.47
N LEU A 158 -12.64 -9.29 1.29
CA LEU A 158 -12.22 -7.89 1.45
C LEU A 158 -11.12 -7.72 2.51
N LEU A 159 -11.41 -8.06 3.77
CA LEU A 159 -10.50 -7.78 4.88
C LEU A 159 -9.21 -8.60 4.77
N THR A 160 -9.33 -9.88 4.43
CA THR A 160 -8.16 -10.76 4.29
C THR A 160 -7.26 -10.31 3.13
N SER A 161 -7.81 -9.96 1.96
CA SER A 161 -7.02 -9.41 0.85
C SER A 161 -6.34 -8.09 1.22
N ILE A 162 -7.07 -7.15 1.85
CA ILE A 162 -6.49 -5.88 2.34
C ILE A 162 -5.27 -6.12 3.24
N LEU A 163 -5.37 -7.08 4.16
CA LEU A 163 -4.29 -7.40 5.08
C LEU A 163 -3.12 -8.08 4.36
N ILE A 164 -3.39 -9.11 3.56
CA ILE A 164 -2.35 -9.90 2.88
C ILE A 164 -1.61 -9.06 1.84
N ILE A 165 -2.32 -8.35 0.97
CA ILE A 165 -1.72 -7.59 -0.13
C ILE A 165 -0.80 -6.50 0.39
N ARG A 166 -1.22 -5.78 1.45
CA ARG A 166 -0.36 -4.81 2.10
C ARG A 166 0.94 -5.45 2.62
N ARG A 167 0.88 -6.63 3.25
CA ARG A 167 2.10 -7.32 3.74
C ARG A 167 2.98 -7.83 2.62
N ILE A 168 2.40 -8.36 1.55
CA ILE A 168 3.15 -8.75 0.36
C ILE A 168 3.89 -7.52 -0.19
N PHE A 169 3.21 -6.38 -0.34
CA PHE A 169 3.84 -5.15 -0.82
C PHE A 169 5.04 -4.72 0.03
N ILE A 170 4.88 -4.63 1.35
CA ILE A 170 5.97 -4.25 2.27
C ILE A 170 7.10 -5.28 2.22
N ALA A 171 6.77 -6.57 2.15
CA ALA A 171 7.77 -7.63 2.04
C ALA A 171 8.59 -7.48 0.75
N PHE A 172 7.98 -7.10 -0.37
CA PHE A 172 8.71 -6.80 -1.61
C PHE A 172 9.54 -5.51 -1.49
N ALA A 173 9.00 -4.46 -0.84
CA ALA A 173 9.72 -3.21 -0.62
C ALA A 173 11.06 -3.41 0.12
N TYR A 174 11.16 -4.40 1.00
CA TYR A 174 12.41 -4.76 1.67
C TYR A 174 13.59 -4.97 0.71
N ASP A 175 13.37 -5.68 -0.41
CA ASP A 175 14.45 -5.97 -1.37
C ASP A 175 15.04 -4.71 -2.00
N TYR A 176 14.27 -3.62 -2.03
CA TYR A 176 14.64 -2.35 -2.65
C TYR A 176 15.31 -1.41 -1.66
N HIS A 177 14.97 -1.55 -0.39
CA HIS A 177 15.48 -0.67 0.66
C HIS A 177 16.75 -1.22 1.33
N VAL A 178 17.01 -2.53 1.30
CA VAL A 178 18.07 -3.16 2.11
C VAL A 178 19.48 -2.66 1.78
N ASN A 179 19.74 -2.24 0.53
CA ASN A 179 21.04 -1.74 0.09
C ASN A 179 21.05 -0.24 -0.20
N ILE A 180 19.94 0.46 0.04
CA ILE A 180 19.77 1.82 -0.50
C ILE A 180 20.69 2.86 0.13
N HIS A 181 21.14 2.60 1.36
CA HIS A 181 22.09 3.47 2.06
C HIS A 181 23.54 3.28 1.59
N SER A 182 23.85 2.19 0.86
CA SER A 182 25.18 1.94 0.30
C SER A 182 25.30 2.30 -1.18
N GLU A 183 24.22 2.77 -1.81
CA GLU A 183 24.20 3.19 -3.21
C GLU A 183 24.52 4.69 -3.37
N SER A 184 25.29 5.02 -4.41
CA SER A 184 25.62 6.41 -4.76
C SER A 184 24.58 7.07 -5.68
N ASP A 185 23.61 6.30 -6.17
CA ASP A 185 22.57 6.80 -7.07
C ASP A 185 21.40 7.43 -6.28
N ASP A 186 21.16 8.71 -6.53
CA ASP A 186 20.09 9.52 -5.95
C ASP A 186 18.68 9.05 -6.35
N TYR A 187 18.59 8.15 -7.34
CA TYR A 187 17.35 7.55 -7.81
C TYR A 187 17.26 6.04 -7.55
N ALA A 188 18.19 5.47 -6.78
CA ALA A 188 18.13 4.07 -6.34
C ALA A 188 16.77 3.73 -5.70
N ALA A 189 16.26 4.68 -4.91
CA ALA A 189 14.94 4.64 -4.27
C ALA A 189 13.74 4.68 -5.22
N SER A 190 13.94 5.12 -6.46
CA SER A 190 12.90 5.27 -7.48
C SER A 190 12.75 4.02 -8.35
N ASN A 191 13.72 3.11 -8.35
CA ASN A 191 13.65 1.86 -9.08
C ASN A 191 13.16 0.72 -8.19
N SER A 192 11.99 0.17 -8.50
CA SER A 192 11.42 -0.97 -7.76
C SER A 192 12.12 -2.30 -8.02
N ASN A 193 13.02 -2.46 -9.00
CA ASN A 193 13.88 -3.65 -9.12
C ASN A 193 14.99 -3.38 -10.15
N THR A 194 16.15 -4.03 -10.05
CA THR A 194 17.13 -4.06 -11.15
C THR A 194 16.78 -5.09 -12.23
N ASN A 195 15.84 -5.99 -11.95
CA ASN A 195 15.34 -7.01 -12.87
C ASN A 195 14.28 -6.42 -13.82
N PRO A 196 14.59 -6.29 -15.13
CA PRO A 196 13.71 -5.66 -16.10
C PRO A 196 12.42 -6.44 -16.36
N ILE A 197 12.44 -7.77 -16.19
CA ILE A 197 11.24 -8.62 -16.37
C ILE A 197 10.26 -8.37 -15.23
N LEU A 198 10.74 -8.33 -13.99
CA LEU A 198 9.88 -8.05 -12.85
C LEU A 198 9.29 -6.64 -12.94
N ASN A 199 10.12 -5.66 -13.29
CA ASN A 199 9.74 -4.27 -13.56
C ASN A 199 8.60 -4.15 -14.57
N LEU A 200 8.71 -4.85 -15.72
CA LEU A 200 7.66 -4.89 -16.72
C LEU A 200 6.35 -5.48 -16.17
N PHE A 201 6.44 -6.53 -15.34
CA PHE A 201 5.25 -7.18 -14.78
C PHE A 201 4.52 -6.35 -13.72
N ILE A 202 5.23 -5.46 -13.02
CA ILE A 202 4.69 -4.62 -11.94
C ILE A 202 4.43 -3.17 -12.38
N PHE A 203 4.59 -2.85 -13.67
CA PHE A 203 4.45 -1.50 -14.24
C PHE A 203 5.39 -0.47 -13.62
N ASN A 204 6.61 -0.90 -13.32
CA ASN A 204 7.69 -0.06 -12.85
C ASN A 204 8.72 0.06 -13.98
N GLY A 205 8.84 1.22 -14.60
CA GLY A 205 9.76 1.48 -15.71
C GLY A 205 10.16 2.93 -15.78
#